data_AF-A0AAD5BLA9-F1
#
_entry.id   AF-A0AAD5BLA9-F1
#
_cell.length_a   1.000
_cell.length_b   1.000
_cell.length_c   1.000
_cell.angle_alpha   90.00
_cell.angle_beta   90.00
_cell.angle_gamma   90.00
#
_symmetry.space_group_name_H-M   'P 1'
#
loop_
_entity.id
_entity.type
_entity.pdbx_description
1 polymer ?
#
loop_
_entity_poly.entity_id
_entity_poly.type
_entity_poly.pdbx_seq_one_letter_code
_entity_poly.pdbx_strand_id
1 'polypeptide(L)'
;MWSDPWQGWKDVPSHHRKRLFERFQQYYRWEDRSESLIYSCWEKCIKGKFPDLLKRARDKAKTLADQEDIELGNDLTPILPFKPLRISQEYWETLVEAWNTDSWKGKSSQNSENRGKAIGGRHTLGSKSFATVRKNMVRN
;
A
#
# COMPACT_ATOMS: atom_id res chain seq x y z
N MET A 1 14.00 -3.64 -3.04
CA MET A 1 12.54 -3.88 -3.25
C MET A 1 12.04 -2.99 -4.35
N TRP A 2 12.46 -1.72 -4.35
CA TRP A 2 12.23 -0.78 -5.43
C TRP A 2 13.49 -0.68 -6.27
N SER A 3 13.39 -1.02 -7.56
CA SER A 3 14.49 -0.91 -8.51
C SER A 3 14.21 0.14 -9.59
N ASP A 4 13.03 0.75 -9.54
CA ASP A 4 12.50 1.72 -10.50
C ASP A 4 11.24 2.39 -9.89
N PRO A 5 10.83 3.61 -10.30
CA PRO A 5 9.66 4.34 -9.78
C PRO A 5 8.29 3.80 -10.27
N TRP A 6 8.04 2.51 -10.07
CA TRP A 6 6.78 1.88 -10.44
C TRP A 6 5.58 2.49 -9.71
N GLN A 7 4.64 3.07 -10.46
CA GLN A 7 3.45 3.70 -9.91
C GLN A 7 2.36 2.68 -9.51
N GLY A 8 2.43 1.46 -10.06
CA GLY A 8 1.57 0.34 -9.68
C GLY A 8 2.18 -1.02 -9.98
N TRP A 9 1.55 -2.08 -9.47
CA TRP A 9 2.05 -3.46 -9.63
C TRP A 9 2.20 -3.88 -11.10
N LYS A 10 1.33 -3.36 -11.97
CA LYS A 10 1.35 -3.62 -13.41
C LYS A 10 2.64 -3.13 -14.09
N ASP A 11 3.28 -2.11 -13.54
CA ASP A 11 4.48 -1.48 -14.10
C ASP A 11 5.75 -2.24 -13.70
N VAL A 12 5.67 -3.11 -12.68
CA VAL A 12 6.79 -3.94 -12.23
C VAL A 12 7.10 -5.01 -13.28
N PRO A 13 8.32 -5.08 -13.85
CA PRO A 13 8.70 -6.10 -14.82
C PRO A 13 8.64 -7.52 -14.25
N SER A 14 8.34 -8.51 -15.10
CA SER A 14 8.18 -9.91 -14.70
C SER A 14 9.39 -10.46 -13.92
N HIS A 15 10.61 -10.13 -14.33
CA HIS A 15 11.83 -10.57 -13.64
C HIS A 15 11.96 -9.97 -12.23
N HIS A 16 11.50 -8.73 -12.01
CA HIS A 16 11.45 -8.15 -10.66
C HIS A 16 10.37 -8.81 -9.80
N ARG A 17 9.20 -9.13 -10.37
CA ARG A 17 8.16 -9.90 -9.67
C ARG A 17 8.69 -11.27 -9.26
N LYS A 18 9.40 -11.96 -10.16
CA LYS A 18 10.04 -13.24 -9.87
C LYS A 18 11.02 -13.14 -8.71
N ARG A 19 11.92 -12.14 -8.70
CA ARG A 19 12.85 -11.91 -7.58
C ARG A 19 12.14 -11.65 -6.24
N LEU A 20 10.99 -10.95 -6.27
CA LEU A 20 10.20 -10.75 -5.05
C LEU A 20 9.58 -12.07 -4.55
N PHE A 21 9.17 -12.95 -5.45
CA PHE A 21 8.68 -14.28 -5.11
C PHE A 21 9.79 -15.20 -4.60
N GLU A 22 10.96 -15.21 -5.24
CA GLU A 22 12.15 -15.94 -4.79
C GLU A 22 12.54 -15.51 -3.36
N ARG A 23 12.45 -14.21 -3.05
CA ARG A 23 12.65 -13.73 -1.68
C ARG A 23 11.56 -14.22 -0.72
N PHE A 24 10.31 -14.34 -1.18
CA PHE A 24 9.22 -14.90 -0.38
C PHE A 24 9.47 -16.38 -0.06
N GLN A 25 10.02 -17.15 -1.00
CA GLN A 25 10.43 -18.56 -0.81
C GLN A 25 11.55 -18.74 0.23
N GLN A 26 12.35 -17.70 0.51
CA GLN A 26 13.36 -17.78 1.58
C GLN A 26 12.73 -17.83 2.98
N TYR A 27 11.51 -17.34 3.14
CA TYR A 27 10.80 -17.30 4.43
C TYR A 27 9.78 -18.45 4.59
N TYR A 28 9.31 -19.01 3.48
CA TYR A 28 8.23 -19.99 3.47
C TYR A 28 8.60 -21.14 2.53
N ARG A 29 8.40 -22.38 3.00
CA ARG A 29 8.65 -23.60 2.22
C ARG A 29 7.35 -24.34 1.98
N TRP A 30 7.28 -25.00 0.83
CA TRP A 30 6.16 -25.84 0.41
C TRP A 30 6.67 -26.89 -0.58
N GLU A 31 5.81 -27.84 -0.92
CA GLU A 31 6.10 -28.86 -1.92
C GLU A 31 5.93 -28.32 -3.35
N ASP A 32 6.77 -28.76 -4.29
CA ASP A 32 6.80 -28.29 -5.68
C ASP A 32 5.43 -28.34 -6.37
N ARG A 33 4.59 -29.34 -6.04
CA ARG A 33 3.22 -29.46 -6.59
C ARG A 33 2.32 -28.27 -6.25
N SER A 34 2.62 -27.53 -5.18
CA SER A 34 1.87 -26.37 -4.71
C SER A 34 2.42 -25.03 -5.22
N GLU A 35 3.59 -25.03 -5.86
CA GLU A 35 4.31 -23.82 -6.31
C GLU A 35 3.42 -22.89 -7.13
N SER A 36 2.71 -23.45 -8.13
CA SER A 36 1.87 -22.67 -9.05
C SER A 36 0.68 -22.02 -8.34
N LEU A 37 0.03 -22.75 -7.44
CA LEU A 37 -1.08 -22.24 -6.63
C LEU A 37 -0.59 -21.13 -5.68
N ILE A 38 0.53 -21.35 -5.02
CA ILE A 38 1.12 -20.39 -4.08
C ILE A 38 1.57 -19.13 -4.81
N TYR A 39 2.21 -19.26 -5.98
CA TYR A 39 2.56 -18.13 -6.82
C TYR A 39 1.32 -17.31 -7.21
N SER A 40 0.24 -17.95 -7.67
CA SER A 40 -1.01 -17.28 -8.03
C SER A 40 -1.63 -16.52 -6.86
N CYS A 41 -1.68 -17.15 -5.68
CA CYS A 41 -2.17 -16.51 -4.46
C CYS A 41 -1.29 -15.34 -4.04
N TRP A 42 0.03 -15.53 -4.04
CA TRP A 42 1.00 -14.49 -3.73
C TRP A 42 0.88 -13.30 -4.69
N GLU A 43 0.74 -13.55 -6.00
CA GLU A 43 0.61 -12.52 -7.02
C GLU A 43 -0.66 -11.67 -6.82
N LYS A 44 -1.80 -12.32 -6.52
CA LYS A 44 -3.05 -11.63 -6.20
C LYS A 44 -2.91 -10.76 -4.95
N CYS A 45 -2.26 -11.29 -3.92
CA CYS A 45 -2.02 -10.57 -2.67
C CYS A 45 -1.12 -9.36 -2.86
N ILE A 46 0.05 -9.53 -3.49
CA ILE A 46 1.01 -8.44 -3.68
C ILE A 46 0.47 -7.36 -4.61
N LYS A 47 -0.31 -7.74 -5.65
CA LYS A 47 -1.00 -6.78 -6.53
C LYS A 47 -1.88 -5.81 -5.75
N GLY A 48 -2.62 -6.31 -4.76
CA GLY A 48 -3.44 -5.47 -3.88
C GLY A 48 -2.62 -4.67 -2.88
N LYS A 49 -1.54 -5.24 -2.33
CA LYS A 49 -0.71 -4.59 -1.30
C LYS A 49 0.26 -3.55 -1.86
N PHE A 50 0.65 -3.63 -3.12
CA PHE A 50 1.66 -2.76 -3.68
C PHE A 50 1.27 -1.27 -3.67
N PRO A 51 0.06 -0.86 -4.11
CA PRO A 51 -0.39 0.52 -3.95
C PRO A 51 -0.44 0.97 -2.48
N ASP A 52 -0.83 0.07 -1.56
CA ASP A 52 -0.85 0.37 -0.13
C ASP A 52 0.57 0.64 0.42
N LEU A 53 1.59 -0.06 -0.08
CA LEU A 53 2.98 0.18 0.31
C LEU A 53 3.45 1.57 -0.12
N LEU A 54 3.14 1.99 -1.35
CA LEU A 54 3.42 3.35 -1.83
C LEU A 54 2.66 4.40 -1.03
N LYS A 55 1.38 4.14 -0.74
CA LYS A 55 0.57 5.01 0.11
C LYS A 55 1.19 5.18 1.49
N ARG A 56 1.59 4.08 2.16
CA ARG A 56 2.24 4.13 3.48
C ARG A 56 3.57 4.86 3.46
N ALA A 57 4.37 4.68 2.41
CA ALA A 57 5.62 5.42 2.24
C ALA A 57 5.36 6.93 2.17
N ARG A 58 4.38 7.34 1.34
CA ARG A 58 3.97 8.74 1.25
C ARG A 58 3.39 9.28 2.55
N ASP A 59 2.46 8.56 3.18
CA ASP A 59 1.83 8.99 4.43
C ASP A 59 2.88 9.17 5.54
N LYS A 60 3.87 8.27 5.63
CA LYS A 60 5.00 8.41 6.55
C LYS A 60 5.84 9.66 6.25
N ALA A 61 6.14 9.92 4.98
CA ALA A 61 6.89 11.12 4.59
C ALA A 61 6.12 12.41 4.94
N LYS A 62 4.79 12.40 4.78
CA LYS A 62 3.93 13.51 5.20
C LYS A 62 3.95 13.74 6.70
N THR A 63 3.86 12.68 7.50
CA THR A 63 3.96 12.79 8.97
C THR A 63 5.31 13.35 9.42
N LEU A 64 6.41 13.00 8.73
CA LEU A 64 7.72 13.56 9.04
C LEU A 64 7.83 15.04 8.68
N ALA A 65 7.25 15.46 7.54
CA ALA A 65 7.18 16.88 7.18
C ALA A 65 6.37 17.70 8.19
N ASP A 66 5.23 17.17 8.63
CA ASP A 66 4.38 17.77 9.67
C ASP A 66 5.12 17.92 11.00
N GLN A 67 5.95 16.94 11.38
CA GLN A 67 6.79 17.01 12.59
C GLN A 67 7.87 18.09 12.51
N GLU A 68 8.30 18.46 11.31
CA GLU A 68 9.26 19.54 11.05
C GLU A 68 8.56 20.88 10.75
N ASP A 69 7.24 20.99 11.03
CA ASP A 69 6.41 22.17 10.81
C ASP A 69 6.39 22.63 9.34
N ILE A 70 6.52 21.68 8.40
CA ILE A 70 6.47 21.93 6.96
C ILE A 70 5.02 21.77 6.50
N GLU A 71 4.38 22.89 6.16
CA GLU A 71 3.01 22.88 5.64
C GLU A 71 2.91 22.16 4.28
N LEU A 72 2.05 21.14 4.24
CA LEU A 72 1.76 20.39 3.03
C LEU A 72 0.42 20.87 2.44
N GLY A 73 0.51 21.68 1.39
CA GLY A 73 -0.64 22.07 0.57
C GLY A 73 -1.02 20.99 -0.45
N ASN A 74 -1.44 21.45 -1.64
CA ASN A 74 -1.67 20.56 -2.78
C ASN A 74 -0.35 20.03 -3.37
N ASP A 75 0.78 20.69 -3.11
CA ASP A 75 2.09 20.27 -3.59
C ASP A 75 2.75 19.28 -2.62
N LEU A 76 3.20 18.14 -3.15
CA LEU A 76 3.91 17.10 -2.41
C LEU A 76 5.44 17.26 -2.46
N THR A 77 6.00 18.22 -3.18
CA THR A 77 7.45 18.47 -3.25
C THR A 77 8.13 18.59 -1.87
N PRO A 78 7.50 19.18 -0.83
CA PRO A 78 8.14 19.27 0.48
C PRO A 78 8.41 17.92 1.16
N ILE A 79 7.86 16.80 0.66
CA ILE A 79 8.13 15.46 1.22
C ILE A 79 9.42 14.82 0.68
N LEU A 80 10.10 15.44 -0.29
CA LEU A 80 11.31 14.90 -0.92
C LEU A 80 12.43 14.55 0.07
N PRO A 81 12.72 15.36 1.12
CA PRO A 81 13.75 15.03 2.11
C PRO A 81 13.42 13.77 2.93
N PHE A 82 12.14 13.42 3.06
CA PHE A 82 11.65 12.35 3.94
C PHE A 82 11.51 11.00 3.23
N LYS A 83 12.45 10.69 2.32
CA LYS A 83 12.40 9.47 1.51
C LYS A 83 12.50 8.20 2.37
N PRO A 84 11.83 7.10 2.00
CA PRO A 84 12.08 5.80 2.60
C PRO A 84 13.49 5.28 2.26
N LEU A 85 14.21 4.72 3.24
CA LEU A 85 15.54 4.12 3.07
C LEU A 85 15.66 3.10 1.91
N ARG A 86 14.56 2.42 1.57
CA ARG A 86 14.52 1.34 0.57
C ARG A 86 14.23 1.83 -0.86
N ILE A 87 14.09 3.13 -1.07
CA ILE A 87 13.86 3.77 -2.37
C ILE A 87 15.04 4.71 -2.62
N SER A 88 15.61 4.74 -3.84
CA SER A 88 16.65 5.72 -4.18
C SER A 88 16.07 7.14 -4.20
N GLN A 89 16.93 8.15 -4.15
CA GLN A 89 16.46 9.54 -4.21
C GLN A 89 15.77 9.84 -5.55
N GLU A 90 16.42 9.48 -6.65
CA GLU A 90 15.90 9.64 -8.01
C GLU A 90 14.51 9.01 -8.21
N TYR A 91 14.30 7.79 -7.72
CA TYR A 91 13.01 7.12 -7.86
C TYR A 91 11.96 7.74 -6.94
N TRP A 92 12.36 8.25 -5.79
CA TRP A 92 11.46 8.98 -4.90
C TRP A 92 10.97 10.28 -5.55
N GLU A 93 11.88 11.04 -6.16
CA GLU A 93 11.56 12.26 -6.90
C GLU A 93 10.56 11.98 -8.03
N THR A 94 10.83 10.96 -8.84
CA THR A 94 9.93 10.56 -9.94
C THR A 94 8.53 10.15 -9.43
N LEU A 95 8.47 9.46 -8.28
CA LEU A 95 7.18 9.08 -7.67
C LEU A 95 6.42 10.31 -7.15
N VAL A 96 7.11 11.26 -6.52
CA VAL A 96 6.51 12.51 -6.03
C VAL A 96 6.01 13.37 -7.18
N GLU A 97 6.78 13.50 -8.26
CA GLU A 97 6.34 14.17 -9.49
C GLU A 97 5.07 13.53 -10.06
N ALA A 98 5.05 12.20 -10.17
CA ALA A 98 3.87 11.47 -10.63
C ALA A 98 2.62 11.73 -9.76
N TRP A 99 2.79 11.80 -8.43
CA TRP A 99 1.69 12.12 -7.50
C TRP A 99 1.27 13.59 -7.52
N ASN A 100 2.15 14.48 -8.00
CA ASN A 100 1.83 15.90 -8.12
C ASN A 100 0.99 16.24 -9.35
N THR A 101 0.90 15.32 -10.32
CA THR A 101 0.04 15.48 -11.50
C THR A 101 -1.45 15.60 -11.14
N ASP A 102 -2.17 16.48 -11.84
CA ASP A 102 -3.61 16.68 -11.63
C ASP A 102 -4.41 15.40 -11.89
N SER A 103 -3.99 14.58 -12.86
CA SER A 103 -4.61 13.29 -13.14
C SER A 103 -4.55 12.36 -11.93
N TRP A 104 -3.39 12.31 -11.25
CA TRP A 104 -3.23 11.47 -10.08
C TRP A 104 -4.03 12.03 -8.89
N LYS A 105 -3.96 13.34 -8.64
CA LYS A 105 -4.69 14.02 -7.56
C LYS A 105 -6.21 13.85 -7.71
N GLY A 106 -6.74 14.04 -8.91
CA GLY A 106 -8.15 13.82 -9.22
C GLY A 106 -8.59 12.38 -8.93
N LYS A 107 -7.83 11.38 -9.42
CA LYS A 107 -8.08 9.96 -9.13
C LYS A 107 -7.98 9.65 -7.64
N SER A 108 -7.01 10.23 -6.93
CA SER A 108 -6.82 10.04 -5.49
C SER A 108 -8.01 10.58 -4.70
N SER A 109 -8.47 11.79 -5.02
CA SER A 109 -9.66 12.41 -4.41
C SER A 109 -10.91 11.57 -4.66
N GLN A 110 -11.18 11.22 -5.91
CA GLN A 110 -12.34 10.40 -6.30
C GLN A 110 -12.33 9.03 -5.59
N ASN A 111 -11.17 8.38 -5.52
CA ASN A 111 -11.04 7.11 -4.80
C ASN A 111 -11.28 7.27 -3.29
N SER A 112 -10.88 8.40 -2.70
CA SER A 112 -11.16 8.71 -1.30
C SER A 112 -12.66 8.90 -1.07
N GLU A 113 -13.32 9.68 -1.91
CA GLU A 113 -14.77 9.89 -1.86
C GLU A 113 -15.54 8.59 -2.06
N ASN A 114 -15.15 7.77 -3.04
CA ASN A 114 -15.79 6.48 -3.31
C ASN A 114 -15.71 5.56 -2.09
N ARG A 115 -14.57 5.53 -1.39
CA ARG A 115 -14.42 4.80 -0.13
C ARG A 115 -15.27 5.39 0.99
N GLY A 116 -15.39 6.71 1.08
CA GLY A 116 -16.25 7.38 2.05
C GLY A 116 -17.75 7.13 1.82
N LYS A 117 -18.15 7.00 0.55
CA LYS A 117 -19.52 6.71 0.11
C LYS A 117 -19.86 5.22 0.10
N ALA A 118 -18.88 4.33 0.26
CA ALA A 118 -19.11 2.89 0.29
C ALA A 118 -19.91 2.50 1.55
N ILE A 119 -21.20 2.19 1.35
CA ILE A 119 -22.14 1.81 2.43
C ILE A 119 -21.93 0.35 2.85
N GLY A 120 -21.45 -0.51 1.94
CA GLY A 120 -21.18 -1.93 2.20
C GLY A 120 -19.83 -2.15 2.87
N GLY A 121 -19.82 -2.81 4.04
CA GLY A 121 -18.58 -3.18 4.76
C GLY A 121 -18.14 -2.19 5.84
N ARG A 122 -19.03 -1.30 6.33
CA ARG A 122 -18.78 -0.53 7.55
C ARG A 122 -18.75 -1.53 8.72
N HIS A 123 -17.56 -1.96 9.14
CA HIS A 123 -17.38 -2.80 10.35
C HIS A 123 -17.82 -2.00 11.60
N THR A 124 -19.12 -1.90 11.84
CA THR A 124 -19.69 -1.28 13.06
C THR A 124 -19.50 -2.14 14.31
N LEU A 125 -19.05 -3.39 14.13
CA LEU A 125 -18.83 -4.35 15.22
C LEU A 125 -17.37 -4.46 15.70
N GLY A 126 -16.40 -3.89 14.97
CA GLY A 126 -14.98 -4.10 15.25
C GLY A 126 -14.59 -5.58 15.29
N SER A 127 -13.41 -5.88 15.83
CA SER A 127 -12.91 -7.24 16.09
C SER A 127 -13.52 -7.85 17.35
N LYS A 128 -14.85 -7.79 17.54
CA LYS A 128 -15.48 -8.48 18.67
C LYS A 128 -15.46 -9.98 18.38
N SER A 129 -14.81 -10.74 19.26
CA SER A 129 -14.82 -12.20 19.17
C SER A 129 -16.26 -12.72 19.31
N PHE A 130 -16.53 -13.90 18.76
CA PHE A 130 -17.83 -14.56 18.91
C PHE A 130 -18.25 -14.71 20.38
N ALA A 131 -17.28 -14.90 21.28
CA ALA A 131 -17.50 -14.94 22.72
C ALA A 131 -18.04 -13.62 23.30
N THR A 132 -17.51 -12.48 22.82
CA THR A 132 -17.98 -11.14 23.21
C THR A 132 -19.41 -10.89 22.70
N VAL A 133 -19.71 -11.30 21.47
CA VAL A 133 -21.07 -11.19 20.90
C VAL A 133 -22.06 -12.03 21.70
N ARG A 134 -21.71 -13.28 22.03
CA ARG A 134 -22.56 -14.18 22.82
C ARG A 134 -22.85 -13.64 24.22
N LYS A 135 -21.87 -13.08 24.92
CA LYS A 135 -22.08 -12.45 26.25
C LYS A 135 -23.06 -11.29 26.21
N ASN A 136 -23.06 -10.50 25.14
CA ASN A 136 -23.97 -9.36 25.00
C ASN A 136 -25.40 -9.79 24.64
N MET A 137 -25.57 -10.93 23.95
CA MET A 137 -26.89 -11.47 23.61
C MET A 137 -27.61 -12.13 24.79
N VAL A 138 -26.87 -12.58 25.81
CA VAL A 138 -27.44 -13.21 27.03
C VAL A 138 -27.82 -12.17 28.09
N ARG A 139 -27.53 -10.88 27.85
CA ARG A 139 -27.76 -9.78 28.80
C ARG A 139 -29.05 -8.97 28.54
N ASN A 140 -29.93 -9.45 27.66
CA ASN A 140 -31.28 -8.92 27.45
C ASN A 140 -32.32 -9.85 28.07
#